data_AF-A0A645A949-F1
#
_entry.id   AF-A0A645A949-F1
#
_cell.length_a   1.000
_cell.length_b   1.000
_cell.length_c   1.000
_cell.angle_alpha   90.00
_cell.angle_beta   90.00
_cell.angle_gamma   90.00
#
_symmetry.space_group_name_H-M   'P 1'
#
loop_
_entity.id
_entity.type
_entity.pdbx_description
1 polymer ?
#
loop_
_entity_poly.entity_id
_entity_poly.type
_entity_poly.pdbx_seq_one_letter_code
_entity_poly.pdbx_strand_id
1 'polypeptide(L)'
;MSQSLDVHLISSDSTAFVNGISITSIQMPKGLEFDEVVIPSANSETYFGEHDRSLLYIACTRAMHRLFLTYTGELTLLIGNSI
;
A
#
# COMPACT_ATOMS: atom_id res chain seq x y z
N MET A 1 20.37 -20.54 -6.03
CA MET A 1 19.02 -21.04 -6.36
C MET A 1 18.12 -19.82 -6.48
N SER A 2 17.51 -19.57 -7.63
CA SER A 2 16.57 -18.46 -7.80
C SER A 2 15.20 -18.88 -7.27
N GLN A 3 14.79 -18.33 -6.14
CA GLN A 3 13.47 -18.55 -5.58
C GLN A 3 12.47 -17.71 -6.39
N SER A 4 11.59 -18.37 -7.15
CA SER A 4 10.52 -17.69 -7.89
C SER A 4 9.47 -17.22 -6.89
N LEU A 5 9.34 -15.92 -6.72
CA LEU A 5 8.27 -15.31 -5.95
C LEU A 5 7.01 -15.27 -6.82
N ASP A 6 5.89 -15.75 -6.28
CA ASP A 6 4.61 -15.69 -6.96
C ASP A 6 3.99 -14.31 -6.75
N VAL A 7 4.09 -13.47 -7.79
CA VAL A 7 3.72 -12.05 -7.77
C VAL A 7 2.62 -11.80 -8.79
N HIS A 8 1.52 -11.20 -8.34
CA HIS A 8 0.33 -10.93 -9.13
C HIS A 8 -0.02 -9.45 -9.14
N LEU A 9 -0.40 -8.92 -10.29
CA LEU A 9 -0.93 -7.55 -10.41
C LEU A 9 -2.45 -7.57 -10.33
N ILE A 10 -3.01 -6.81 -9.38
CA ILE A 10 -4.45 -6.58 -9.30
C ILE A 10 -4.78 -5.36 -10.15
N SER A 11 -5.58 -5.59 -11.18
CA SER A 11 -6.05 -4.59 -12.14
C SER A 11 -7.58 -4.69 -12.31
N SER A 12 -8.18 -3.81 -13.11
CA SER A 12 -9.63 -3.81 -13.35
C SER A 12 -10.13 -5.10 -13.97
N ASP A 13 -9.25 -5.80 -14.67
CA ASP A 13 -9.57 -7.01 -15.42
C ASP A 13 -9.29 -8.27 -14.61
N SER A 14 -8.74 -8.12 -13.39
CA SER A 14 -8.45 -9.23 -12.49
C SER A 14 -9.76 -9.79 -11.91
N THR A 15 -10.10 -11.02 -12.29
CA THR A 15 -11.36 -11.69 -11.88
C THR A 15 -11.22 -12.54 -10.61
N ALA A 16 -9.99 -12.81 -10.17
CA ALA A 16 -9.70 -13.64 -9.01
C ALA A 16 -8.57 -13.03 -8.18
N PHE A 17 -8.71 -13.17 -6.85
CA PHE A 17 -7.64 -12.90 -5.91
C PHE A 17 -6.84 -14.19 -5.68
N VAL A 18 -5.52 -14.11 -5.76
CA VAL A 18 -4.61 -15.27 -5.65
C VAL A 18 -3.70 -15.05 -4.44
N ASN A 19 -3.48 -16.11 -3.67
CA ASN A 19 -2.53 -16.08 -2.55
C ASN A 19 -1.11 -15.81 -3.08
N GLY A 20 -0.33 -15.01 -2.35
CA GLY A 20 1.02 -14.61 -2.74
C GLY A 20 1.21 -13.12 -2.62
N ILE A 21 2.19 -12.58 -3.35
CA ILE A 21 2.46 -11.14 -3.35
C ILE A 21 1.53 -10.47 -4.35
N SER A 22 0.70 -9.55 -3.88
CA SER A 22 -0.15 -8.73 -4.75
C SER A 22 0.43 -7.32 -4.88
N ILE A 23 0.56 -6.85 -6.11
CA ILE A 23 0.86 -5.45 -6.44
C ILE A 23 -0.45 -4.83 -6.91
N THR A 24 -0.80 -3.66 -6.38
CA THR A 24 -2.05 -2.99 -6.74
C THR A 24 -1.94 -1.49 -6.54
N SER A 25 -2.74 -0.72 -7.27
CA SER A 25 -2.98 0.68 -6.91
C SER A 25 -3.99 0.76 -5.76
N ILE A 26 -3.97 1.86 -5.01
CA ILE A 26 -4.76 2.06 -3.79
C ILE A 26 -6.27 1.97 -4.03
N GLN A 27 -6.73 2.30 -5.24
CA GLN A 27 -8.15 2.41 -5.57
C GLN A 27 -8.80 1.07 -5.97
N MET A 28 -7.98 0.06 -6.29
CA MET A 28 -8.41 -1.22 -6.83
C MET A 28 -8.87 -2.27 -5.79
N PRO A 29 -8.26 -2.41 -4.60
CA PRO A 29 -8.59 -3.50 -3.67
C PRO A 29 -9.89 -3.28 -2.88
N LYS A 30 -10.98 -2.80 -3.50
CA LYS A 30 -12.25 -2.53 -2.81
C LYS A 30 -12.80 -3.80 -2.16
N GLY A 31 -12.77 -3.84 -0.83
CA GLY A 31 -13.24 -4.97 -0.03
C GLY A 31 -12.20 -6.08 0.17
N LEU A 32 -10.96 -5.89 -0.30
CA LEU A 32 -9.84 -6.78 0.01
C LEU A 32 -9.10 -6.26 1.24
N GLU A 33 -8.65 -7.19 2.07
CA GLU A 33 -7.75 -6.95 3.19
C GLU A 33 -6.58 -7.92 3.06
N PHE A 34 -5.42 -7.50 3.58
CA PHE A 34 -4.16 -8.23 3.45
C PHE A 34 -3.54 -8.40 4.83
N ASP A 35 -2.91 -9.55 5.07
CA ASP A 35 -2.19 -9.78 6.33
C ASP A 35 -1.09 -8.73 6.54
N GLU A 36 -0.32 -8.46 5.49
CA GLU A 36 0.79 -7.51 5.51
C GLU A 36 0.73 -6.60 4.27
N VAL A 37 0.92 -5.29 4.48
CA VAL A 37 0.93 -4.28 3.41
C VAL A 37 2.22 -3.48 3.46
N VAL A 38 2.83 -3.27 2.29
CA VAL A 38 3.94 -2.34 2.09
C VAL A 38 3.47 -1.18 1.23
N ILE A 39 3.56 0.04 1.77
CA ILE A 39 3.26 1.27 1.04
C ILE A 39 4.60 1.94 0.67
N PRO A 40 4.98 1.96 -0.61
CA PRO A 40 6.17 2.66 -1.06
C PRO A 40 5.95 4.17 -1.12
N SER A 41 7.05 4.91 -1.00
CA SER A 41 7.09 6.37 -1.20
C SER A 41 6.10 7.16 -0.33
N ALA A 42 6.00 6.85 0.96
CA ALA A 42 5.23 7.61 1.93
C ALA A 42 5.90 8.97 2.28
N ASN A 43 6.26 9.77 1.27
CA ASN A 43 6.98 11.03 1.39
C ASN A 43 6.10 12.24 1.03
N SER A 44 6.61 13.44 1.33
CA SER A 44 5.92 14.71 1.07
C SER A 44 5.67 15.01 -0.41
N GLU A 45 6.42 14.39 -1.33
CA GLU A 45 6.19 14.52 -2.78
C GLU A 45 5.01 13.69 -3.27
N THR A 46 4.77 12.53 -2.66
CA THR A 46 3.70 11.59 -3.05
C THR A 46 2.41 11.84 -2.27
N TYR A 47 2.51 12.22 -1.00
CA TYR A 47 1.37 12.44 -0.12
C TYR A 47 1.46 13.80 0.59
N PHE A 48 0.70 14.79 0.13
CA PHE A 48 0.77 16.16 0.65
C PHE A 48 -0.59 16.77 0.99
N GLY A 49 -1.63 16.48 0.20
CA GLY A 49 -2.95 17.10 0.32
C GLY A 49 -4.02 16.23 0.99
N GLU A 50 -5.21 16.79 1.16
CA GLU A 50 -6.37 16.08 1.72
C GLU A 50 -6.84 14.90 0.84
N HIS A 51 -6.66 14.98 -0.47
CA HIS A 51 -6.90 13.85 -1.37
C HIS A 51 -5.95 12.69 -1.06
N ASP A 52 -4.66 12.99 -0.92
CA ASP A 52 -3.63 12.00 -0.65
C ASP A 52 -3.77 11.43 0.76
N ARG A 53 -4.21 12.23 1.73
CA ARG A 53 -4.59 11.76 3.08
C ARG A 53 -5.63 10.65 2.99
N SER A 54 -6.65 10.83 2.16
CA SER A 54 -7.71 9.83 1.98
C SER A 54 -7.15 8.55 1.34
N LEU A 55 -6.28 8.68 0.33
CA LEU A 55 -5.63 7.54 -0.32
C LEU A 55 -4.71 6.78 0.66
N LEU A 56 -3.87 7.49 1.39
CA LEU A 56 -2.96 6.91 2.36
C LEU A 56 -3.74 6.20 3.48
N TYR A 57 -4.81 6.82 3.98
CA TYR A 57 -5.69 6.20 4.96
C TYR A 57 -6.29 4.88 4.44
N ILE A 58 -6.85 4.89 3.24
CA ILE A 58 -7.40 3.69 2.59
C ILE A 58 -6.31 2.61 2.51
N ALA A 59 -5.12 2.95 2.01
CA ALA A 59 -4.01 2.01 1.89
C ALA A 59 -3.58 1.41 3.24
N CYS A 60 -3.46 2.24 4.28
CA CYS A 60 -3.09 1.80 5.63
C CYS A 60 -4.13 0.84 6.22
N THR A 61 -5.43 1.12 6.03
CA THR A 61 -6.51 0.27 6.54
C THR A 61 -6.67 -1.07 5.83
N ARG A 62 -5.89 -1.34 4.76
CA ARG A 62 -5.86 -2.64 4.10
C ARG A 62 -5.03 -3.68 4.87
N ALA A 63 -4.18 -3.25 5.80
CA ALA A 63 -3.35 -4.14 6.61
C ALA A 63 -4.11 -4.68 7.83
N MET A 64 -4.23 -6.00 7.95
CA MET A 64 -4.84 -6.66 9.11
C MET A 64 -3.85 -6.85 10.26
N HIS A 65 -2.59 -7.20 9.95
CA HIS A 65 -1.59 -7.54 10.98
C HIS A 65 -0.37 -6.62 10.96
N ARG A 66 0.23 -6.37 9.79
CA ARG A 66 1.44 -5.55 9.68
C ARG A 66 1.35 -4.52 8.57
N LEU A 67 1.78 -3.30 8.89
CA LEU A 67 1.89 -2.19 7.94
C LEU A 67 3.34 -1.71 7.89
N PHE A 68 3.89 -1.66 6.69
CA PHE A 68 5.19 -1.09 6.41
C PHE A 68 5.04 0.14 5.52
N LEU A 69 5.64 1.25 5.94
CA LEU A 69 5.73 2.48 5.16
C LEU A 69 7.21 2.69 4.83
N THR A 70 7.52 2.84 3.56
CA THR A 70 8.88 3.19 3.13
C THR A 70 8.85 4.57 2.48
N TYR A 71 9.90 5.35 2.65
CA TYR A 71 9.97 6.69 2.09
C TYR A 71 11.42 7.03 1.73
N THR A 72 11.55 7.97 0.79
CA THR A 72 12.81 8.62 0.46
C THR A 72 12.62 10.12 0.58
N GLY A 73 13.65 10.85 0.99
CA GLY A 73 13.55 12.28 1.25
C GLY A 73 12.81 12.57 2.56
N GLU A 74 11.85 13.49 2.51
CA GLU A 74 11.07 13.90 3.68
C GLU A 74 9.82 13.03 3.84
N LEU A 75 9.60 12.49 5.05
CA LEU A 75 8.38 11.78 5.39
C LEU A 75 7.16 12.69 5.21
N THR A 76 6.05 12.15 4.72
CA THR A 76 4.80 12.93 4.64
C THR A 76 4.36 13.42 6.03
N LEU A 77 3.95 14.69 6.12
CA LEU A 77 3.37 15.27 7.34
C LEU A 77 2.01 14.66 7.72
N LEU A 78 1.44 13.83 6.85
CA LEU A 78 0.19 13.13 7.10
C LEU A 78 0.35 11.96 8.08
N ILE A 79 1.57 11.45 8.25
CA ILE A 79 1.90 10.47 9.28
C ILE A 79 2.35 11.26 10.50
N GLY A 80 1.62 11.10 11.60
CA GLY A 80 1.92 11.82 12.84
C GLY A 80 3.32 11.47 13.33
N ASN A 81 4.11 12.50 13.68
CA ASN A 81 5.34 12.32 14.43
C ASN A 81 4.97 11.88 15.85
N SER A 82 4.90 10.58 16.08
CA SER A 82 5.03 10.04 17.43
C SER A 82 6.49 10.20 17.83
N ILE A 83 6.75 11.28 18.56
CA ILE A 83 7.87 11.44 19.50
C ILE A 83 8.01 10.22 20.40
#